data_AF-A0A924Y7B2-F1
#
_entry.id   AF-A0A924Y7B2-F1
#
_cell.length_a   1.000
_cell.length_b   1.000
_cell.length_c   1.000
_cell.angle_alpha   90.00
_cell.angle_beta   90.00
_cell.angle_gamma   90.00
#
_symmetry.space_group_name_H-M   'P 1'
#
loop_
_entity.id
_entity.type
_entity.pdbx_description
1 polymer ?
#
loop_
_entity_poly.entity_id
_entity_poly.type
_entity_poly.pdbx_seq_one_letter_code
_entity_poly.pdbx_strand_id
1 'polypeptide(L)' 'MTTRRLVLEQLEAYLNHELSLAKLVHWAEKTLIEPNIAEDEDVDLLMDILTYLGAADTKGFPLTWEVLSDFL' A
#
# COMPACT_ATOMS: atom_id res chain seq x y z
N MET A 1 8.89 1.08 11.15
CA MET A 1 7.55 0.58 11.46
C MET A 1 6.59 1.09 10.39
N THR A 2 5.76 0.20 9.89
CA THR A 2 4.68 0.50 8.96
C THR A 2 3.53 1.13 9.73
N THR A 3 3.05 2.25 9.22
CA THR A 3 1.99 3.06 9.82
C THR A 3 1.02 3.44 8.71
N ARG A 4 -0.20 3.85 9.06
CA ARG A 4 -1.15 4.41 8.10
C ARG A 4 -0.54 5.58 7.35
N ARG A 5 0.16 6.47 8.06
CA ARG A 5 0.85 7.61 7.45
C ARG A 5 1.86 7.16 6.38
N LEU A 6 2.67 6.14 6.66
CA LEU A 6 3.65 5.65 5.68
C LEU A 6 2.97 5.08 4.42
N VAL A 7 1.85 4.36 4.56
CA VAL A 7 1.06 3.89 3.41
C VAL A 7 0.57 5.09 2.58
N LEU A 8 0.02 6.11 3.22
CA LEU A 8 -0.44 7.34 2.55
C LEU A 8 0.70 8.05 1.82
N GLU A 9 1.89 8.13 2.41
CA GLU A 9 3.08 8.74 1.78
C GLU A 9 3.50 7.98 0.51
N GLN A 10 3.44 6.64 0.51
CA GLN A 10 3.73 5.84 -0.69
C GLN A 10 2.67 6.05 -1.79
N LEU A 11 1.40 6.13 -1.40
CA LEU A 11 0.29 6.41 -2.32
C LEU A 11 0.38 7.82 -2.90
N GLU A 12 0.70 8.82 -2.08
CA GLU A 12 0.91 10.20 -2.50
C GLU A 12 2.08 10.31 -3.49
N ALA A 13 3.22 9.67 -3.19
CA ALA A 13 4.36 9.63 -4.10
C ALA A 13 4.02 8.94 -5.43
N TYR A 14 3.20 7.88 -5.40
CA TYR A 14 2.72 7.20 -6.60
C TYR A 14 1.79 8.09 -7.44
N LEU A 15 0.82 8.74 -6.81
CA LEU A 15 -0.13 9.64 -7.46
C LEU A 15 0.56 10.88 -8.07
N ASN A 16 1.63 11.36 -7.45
CA ASN A 16 2.46 12.46 -7.96
C ASN A 16 3.54 12.01 -8.97
N HIS A 17 3.57 10.73 -9.36
CA HIS A 17 4.56 10.15 -10.28
C HIS A 17 6.02 10.19 -9.79
N GLU A 18 6.24 10.41 -8.50
CA GLU A 18 7.55 10.34 -7.85
C GLU A 18 7.96 8.88 -7.54
N LEU A 19 6.95 8.01 -7.40
CA LEU A 19 7.09 6.57 -7.23
C LEU A 19 6.40 5.85 -8.41
N SER A 20 7.09 4.90 -9.04
CA SER A 20 6.45 4.07 -10.08
C SER A 20 5.58 2.98 -9.46
N LEU A 21 4.56 2.51 -10.20
CA LEU A 21 3.71 1.39 -9.77
C LEU A 21 4.54 0.17 -9.33
N ALA A 22 5.53 -0.23 -10.13
CA ALA A 22 6.39 -1.37 -9.79
C ALA A 22 7.16 -1.17 -8.48
N LYS A 23 7.56 0.06 -8.13
CA LYS A 23 8.23 0.35 -6.86
C LYS A 23 7.24 0.32 -5.68
N LEU A 24 6.02 0.81 -5.88
CA LEU A 24 4.95 0.75 -4.88
C LEU A 24 4.59 -0.71 -4.56
N VAL A 25 4.37 -1.53 -5.59
CA VAL A 25 4.09 -2.97 -5.47
C VAL A 25 5.23 -3.66 -4.73
N HIS A 26 6.47 -3.44 -5.18
CA HIS A 26 7.65 -4.04 -4.54
C HIS A 26 7.80 -3.64 -3.06
N TRP A 27 7.48 -2.39 -2.72
CA TRP A 27 7.49 -1.93 -1.34
C TRP A 27 6.44 -2.65 -0.49
N ALA A 28 5.23 -2.82 -1.02
CA ALA A 28 4.15 -3.53 -0.34
C ALA A 28 4.52 -5.01 -0.12
N GLU A 29 4.99 -5.70 -1.15
CA GLU A 29 5.47 -7.09 -1.06
C GLU A 29 6.57 -7.26 -0.01
N LYS A 30 7.58 -6.37 0.00
CA LYS A 30 8.64 -6.42 1.01
C LYS A 30 8.12 -6.21 2.41
N THR A 31 7.13 -5.33 2.58
CA THR A 31 6.50 -5.08 3.87
C THR A 31 5.72 -6.30 4.36
N LEU A 32 5.13 -7.09 3.46
CA LEU A 32 4.41 -8.32 3.78
C LEU A 32 5.32 -9.49 4.19
N ILE A 33 6.57 -9.54 3.71
CA ILE A 33 7.52 -10.61 4.08
C ILE A 33 7.89 -10.55 5.56
N GLU A 34 8.11 -9.35 6.07
CA GLU A 34 8.43 -9.11 7.48
C GLU A 34 7.61 -7.92 7.99
N PRO A 35 6.32 -8.15 8.32
CA PRO A 35 5.44 -7.08 8.77
C PRO A 35 5.95 -6.46 10.07
N ASN A 36 6.27 -5.18 10.00
CA ASN A 36 6.71 -4.39 11.16
C ASN A 36 5.71 -3.25 11.41
N ILE A 37 4.44 -3.60 11.59
CA ILE A 37 3.34 -2.63 11.82
C ILE A 37 3.44 -2.09 13.26
N ALA A 38 3.25 -0.78 13.43
CA ALA A 38 3.26 -0.16 14.76
C ALA A 38 2.09 -0.67 15.63
N GLU A 39 2.31 -0.78 16.95
CA GLU A 39 1.35 -1.41 17.88
C GLU A 39 0.03 -0.63 18.02
N ASP A 40 0.03 0.67 17.72
CA ASP A 40 -1.12 1.58 17.81
C ASP A 40 -1.96 1.67 16.51
N GLU A 41 -1.61 0.89 15.49
CA GLU A 41 -2.26 0.89 14.19
C GLU A 41 -3.30 -0.23 14.05
N ASP A 42 -4.24 -0.05 13.11
CA ASP A 42 -5.15 -1.12 12.68
C ASP A 42 -4.40 -2.11 11.78
N VAL A 43 -3.91 -3.19 12.41
CA VAL A 43 -3.10 -4.22 11.74
C VAL A 43 -3.86 -4.88 10.59
N ASP A 44 -5.12 -5.24 10.80
CA ASP A 44 -5.91 -5.96 9.80
C ASP A 44 -6.15 -5.09 8.56
N LEU A 45 -6.54 -3.82 8.77
CA LEU A 45 -6.71 -2.86 7.68
C LEU A 45 -5.41 -2.64 6.90
N LEU A 46 -4.28 -2.45 7.59
CA LEU A 46 -3.00 -2.24 6.91
C LEU A 46 -2.54 -3.48 6.14
N MET A 47 -2.79 -4.68 6.66
CA MET A 47 -2.49 -5.93 5.97
C MET A 47 -3.34 -6.11 4.72
N ASP A 48 -4.64 -5.77 4.77
CA ASP A 48 -5.53 -5.82 3.61
C ASP A 48 -5.06 -4.85 2.51
N ILE A 49 -4.74 -3.61 2.88
CA ILE A 49 -4.23 -2.60 1.94
C ILE A 49 -2.90 -3.06 1.34
N LEU A 50 -1.93 -3.49 2.16
CA LEU A 50 -0.63 -3.95 1.68
C LEU A 50 -0.77 -5.15 0.75
N THR A 51 -1.68 -6.09 1.05
CA THR A 51 -1.96 -7.26 0.20
C THR A 51 -2.51 -6.82 -1.15
N TYR A 52 -3.45 -5.87 -1.18
CA TYR A 52 -3.97 -5.32 -2.43
C TYR A 52 -2.86 -4.62 -3.24
N LEU A 53 -2.07 -3.76 -2.57
CA LEU A 53 -0.96 -3.04 -3.20
C LEU A 53 0.10 -4.00 -3.76
N GLY A 54 0.37 -5.11 -3.08
CA GLY A 54 1.29 -6.15 -3.56
C GLY A 54 0.82 -6.87 -4.83
N ALA A 55 -0.46 -6.77 -5.20
CA ALA A 55 -1.02 -7.36 -6.43
C ALA A 55 -1.37 -6.32 -7.50
N ALA A 56 -1.06 -5.04 -7.26
CA ALA A 56 -1.60 -3.91 -8.02
C ALA A 56 -1.07 -3.76 -9.46
N ASP A 57 0.00 -4.49 -9.82
CA ASP A 57 0.50 -4.57 -11.19
C ASP A 57 -0.23 -5.61 -12.06
N THR A 58 -1.22 -6.31 -11.48
CA THR A 58 -2.06 -7.27 -12.19
C THR A 58 -3.41 -6.66 -12.62
N LYS A 59 -4.05 -7.26 -13.63
CA LYS A 59 -5.37 -6.81 -14.11
C LYS A 59 -6.50 -7.01 -13.09
N GLY A 60 -6.31 -7.86 -12.08
CA GLY A 60 -7.33 -8.20 -11.09
C GLY A 60 -7.43 -7.20 -9.95
N PHE A 61 -6.40 -6.37 -9.74
CA PHE A 61 -6.28 -5.48 -8.58
C PHE A 61 -5.89 -4.06 -9.02
N PRO A 62 -6.71 -3.38 -9.84
CA PRO A 62 -6.36 -2.04 -10.32
C PRO A 62 -6.40 -1.01 -9.18
N LEU A 63 -5.52 -0.01 -9.23
CA LEU A 63 -5.55 1.17 -8.35
C LEU A 63 -6.45 2.26 -8.94
N THR A 64 -7.74 1.96 -9.06
CA THR A 64 -8.75 2.96 -9.46
C THR A 64 -8.95 3.99 -8.36
N TRP A 65 -9.55 5.13 -8.69
CA TRP A 65 -9.89 6.16 -7.71
C TRP A 65 -10.79 5.63 -6.58
N GLU A 66 -11.76 4.78 -6.91
CA GLU A 66 -12.68 4.16 -5.94
C GLU A 66 -11.91 3.31 -4.92
N VAL A 67 -11.11 2.35 -5.39
CA VAL A 67 -10.22 1.52 -4.56
C VAL A 67 -9.32 2.37 -3.66
N LEU A 68 -8.68 3.41 -4.21
CA LEU A 68 -7.80 4.28 -3.42
C LEU A 68 -8.58 5.08 -2.36
N SER A 69 -9.83 5.44 -2.64
CA SER A 69 -10.70 6.13 -1.69
C SER A 69 -11.11 5.24 -0.52
N ASP A 70 -11.25 3.92 -0.75
CA ASP A 70 -11.56 2.95 0.30
C ASP A 70 -10.39 2.72 1.28
N PHE A 71 -9.17 3.14 0.93
CA PHE A 71 -8.00 3.05 1.82
C PHE A 71 -7.92 4.24 2.81
N LEU A 72 -8.65 5.34 2.56
CA LEU A 72 -8.60 6.62 3.29
C LEU A 72 -9.60 6.70 4.44
#